data_AF-A0A7X2TKI2-F1
#
_entry.id   AF-A0A7X2TKI2-F1
#
_cell.length_a   1.000
_cell.length_b   1.000
_cell.length_c   1.000
_cell.angle_alpha   90.00
_cell.angle_beta   90.00
_cell.angle_gamma   90.00
#
_symmetry.space_group_name_H-M   'P 1'
#
loop_
_entity.id
_entity.type
_entity.pdbx_description
1 polymer ?
#
loop_
_entity_poly.entity_id
_entity_poly.type
_entity_poly.pdbx_seq_one_letter_code
_entity_poly.pdbx_strand_id
1 'polypeptide(L)' 'MRITSKGQVTIPQHIRDFAGFQPGTEVDFVIGADGVVRVVAAGQGAMVQDQRLQRAIEGLRGSADAGLSTEQILALTRP' A
#
# COMPACT_ATOMS: atom_id res chain seq x y z
N MET A 1 -8.98 -19.42 -10.03
CA MET A 1 -9.79 -19.23 -8.81
C MET A 1 -10.90 -18.23 -9.12
N ARG A 2 -12.11 -18.40 -8.58
CA ARG A 2 -13.25 -17.48 -8.78
C ARG A 2 -13.54 -16.77 -7.46
N ILE A 3 -13.80 -15.46 -7.54
CA ILE A 3 -14.23 -14.68 -6.38
C ILE A 3 -15.71 -15.01 -6.12
N THR A 4 -16.06 -15.29 -4.86
CA THR A 4 -17.46 -15.56 -4.48
C THR A 4 -18.28 -14.28 -4.53
N SER A 5 -19.61 -14.38 -4.47
CA SER A 5 -20.50 -13.19 -4.39
C SER A 5 -20.21 -12.29 -3.18
N LYS A 6 -19.58 -12.84 -2.13
CA LYS A 6 -19.16 -12.12 -0.92
C LYS A 6 -17.74 -11.54 -1.02
N GLY A 7 -17.08 -11.64 -2.18
CA GLY A 7 -15.73 -11.12 -2.37
C GLY A 7 -14.61 -12.03 -1.84
N GLN A 8 -14.91 -13.26 -1.42
CA GLN A 8 -13.89 -14.18 -0.89
C GLN A 8 -13.19 -14.92 -2.03
N VAL A 9 -11.89 -15.19 -1.87
CA VAL A 9 -11.10 -16.03 -2.78
C VAL A 9 -10.30 -17.06 -1.98
N THR A 10 -10.19 -18.27 -2.50
CA THR A 10 -9.42 -19.34 -1.87
C THR A 10 -7.95 -19.26 -2.30
N ILE A 11 -7.04 -19.31 -1.32
CA ILE A 11 -5.60 -19.45 -1.58
C ILE A 11 -5.29 -20.96 -1.72
N PRO A 12 -4.78 -21.42 -2.89
CA PRO A 12 -4.40 -22.82 -3.08
C PRO A 12 -3.35 -23.28 -2.07
N GLN A 13 -3.35 -24.57 -1.73
CA GLN A 13 -2.44 -25.13 -0.72
C GLN A 13 -0.97 -24.82 -1.00
N HIS A 14 -0.48 -25.08 -2.21
CA HIS A 14 0.92 -24.82 -2.56
C HIS A 14 1.33 -23.34 -2.38
N ILE A 15 0.40 -22.39 -2.57
CA ILE A 15 0.67 -20.97 -2.33
C ILE A 15 0.69 -20.66 -0.83
N ARG A 16 -0.22 -21.25 -0.04
CA ARG A 16 -0.20 -21.11 1.43
C ARG A 16 1.09 -21.65 2.02
N ASP A 17 1.51 -22.84 1.58
CA ASP A 17 2.72 -23.50 2.08
C ASP A 17 3.96 -22.68 1.71
N PHE A 18 4.03 -22.18 0.47
CA PHE A 18 5.11 -21.29 0.02
C PHE A 18 5.14 -19.96 0.80
N ALA A 19 3.97 -19.38 1.07
CA ALA A 19 3.85 -18.13 1.82
C ALA A 19 3.93 -18.32 3.35
N GLY A 20 3.97 -19.56 3.85
CA GLY A 20 3.93 -19.87 5.28
C GLY A 20 2.60 -19.56 5.98
N PHE A 21 1.49 -19.44 5.23
CA PHE A 21 0.17 -19.17 5.80
C PHE A 21 -0.44 -20.44 6.42
N GLN A 22 -0.51 -20.46 7.74
CA GLN A 22 -1.13 -21.54 8.51
C GLN A 22 -2.63 -21.27 8.72
N PRO A 23 -3.41 -22.28 9.12
CA PRO A 23 -4.79 -22.06 9.56
C PRO A 23 -4.85 -21.03 10.68
N GLY A 24 -5.69 -20.00 10.53
CA GLY A 24 -5.81 -18.91 11.51
C GLY A 24 -4.81 -17.76 11.33
N THR A 25 -3.94 -17.81 10.30
CA THR A 25 -3.08 -16.66 9.98
C THR A 25 -3.93 -15.48 9.50
N GLU A 26 -3.79 -14.35 10.19
CA GLU A 26 -4.29 -13.06 9.73
C GLU A 26 -3.40 -12.52 8.59
N VAL A 27 -4.02 -11.90 7.60
CA VAL A 27 -3.33 -11.41 6.39
C VAL A 27 -3.80 -9.99 6.05
N ASP A 28 -2.88 -9.21 5.50
CA ASP A 28 -3.15 -7.89 4.95
C ASP A 28 -3.12 -7.95 3.42
N PHE A 29 -3.98 -7.15 2.78
CA PHE A 29 -3.97 -6.93 1.34
C PHE A 29 -3.34 -5.57 1.02
N VAL A 30 -2.29 -5.57 0.19
CA VAL A 30 -1.63 -4.34 -0.25
C VAL A 30 -1.59 -4.27 -1.78
N ILE A 31 -1.88 -3.10 -2.35
CA ILE A 31 -1.83 -2.88 -3.80
C ILE A 31 -0.47 -2.30 -4.15
N GLY A 32 0.37 -3.04 -4.87
CA GLY A 32 1.66 -2.55 -5.36
C GLY A 32 1.55 -1.38 -6.33
N ALA A 33 2.66 -0.65 -6.52
CA ALA A 33 2.74 0.42 -7.51
C ALA A 33 2.54 -0.09 -8.96
N ASP A 34 2.78 -1.39 -9.16
CA ASP A 34 2.49 -2.16 -10.37
C ASP A 34 0.99 -2.49 -10.53
N GLY A 35 0.13 -2.05 -9.60
CA GLY A 35 -1.29 -2.39 -9.57
C GLY A 35 -1.58 -3.81 -9.09
N VAL A 36 -0.56 -4.56 -8.65
CA VAL A 36 -0.71 -5.96 -8.23
C VAL A 36 -1.17 -6.03 -6.79
N VAL A 37 -2.28 -6.73 -6.53
CA VAL A 37 -2.72 -7.06 -5.18
C VAL A 37 -1.82 -8.15 -4.60
N ARG A 38 -1.22 -7.86 -3.45
CA ARG A 38 -0.34 -8.77 -2.72
C ARG A 38 -0.99 -9.10 -1.38
N VAL A 39 -0.89 -10.35 -0.99
CA VAL A 39 -1.33 -10.85 0.31
C VAL A 39 -0.07 -11.05 1.15
N VAL A 40 0.01 -10.41 2.30
CA VAL A 40 1.13 -10.50 3.24
C VAL A 40 0.62 -10.90 4.62
N ALA A 41 1.48 -11.42 5.49
CA ALA A 41 1.08 -11.71 6.87
C ALA A 41 0.68 -10.40 7.58
N ALA A 42 -0.31 -10.47 8.47
CA ALA A 42 -0.81 -9.30 9.19
C ALA A 42 0.30 -8.56 9.93
N GLY A 43 0.22 -7.22 9.92
CA GLY A 43 1.24 -6.32 10.49
C GLY A 43 2.40 -6.01 9.54
N GLN A 44 2.61 -6.82 8.50
CA GLN A 44 3.55 -6.48 7.43
C GLN A 44 2.95 -5.50 6.42
N GLY A 45 1.61 -5.48 6.27
CA GLY A 45 0.93 -4.55 5.37
C GLY A 45 1.19 -3.09 5.77
N ALA A 46 1.05 -2.79 7.07
CA ALA A 46 1.33 -1.45 7.62
C ALA A 46 2.79 -1.02 7.39
N MET A 47 3.77 -1.90 7.66
CA MET A 47 5.17 -1.58 7.40
C MET A 47 5.47 -1.31 5.92
N VAL A 48 4.86 -2.07 5.00
CA VAL A 48 5.00 -1.84 3.55
C VAL A 48 4.35 -0.52 3.14
N GLN A 49 3.22 -0.17 3.73
CA GLN A 49 2.52 1.09 3.47
C GLN A 49 3.33 2.30 3.95
N ASP A 50 3.87 2.24 5.17
CA ASP A 50 4.73 3.28 5.76
C ASP A 50 5.99 3.50 4.93
N GLN A 51 6.66 2.42 4.51
CA GLN A 51 7.83 2.51 3.64
C GLN A 51 7.52 3.16 2.29
N ARG A 52 6.34 2.90 1.72
CA ARG A 52 5.92 3.55 0.45
C ARG A 52 5.63 5.02 0.64
N LEU A 53 4.92 5.38 1.71
CA LEU A 53 4.65 6.77 2.04
C LEU A 53 5.97 7.53 2.26
N GLN A 54 6.90 6.94 3.00
CA GLN A 54 8.23 7.50 3.20
C GLN A 54 8.98 7.69 1.87
N ARG A 55 8.98 6.71 0.98
CA ARG A 55 9.61 6.85 -0.36
C ARG A 55 8.94 7.93 -1.22
N ALA A 56 7.62 8.04 -1.17
CA ALA A 56 6.89 9.08 -1.88
C ALA A 56 7.25 10.47 -1.32
N ILE A 57 7.29 10.63 0.00
CA ILE A 57 7.71 11.85 0.68
C ILE A 57 9.16 12.20 0.32
N GLU A 58 10.08 11.25 0.35
CA GLU A 58 11.48 11.45 -0.05
C GLU A 58 11.59 11.87 -1.52
N GLY A 59 10.80 11.29 -2.42
CA GLY A 59 10.77 11.68 -3.83
C GLY A 59 10.22 13.10 -4.08
N LEU A 60 9.37 13.60 -3.18
CA LEU A 60 8.83 14.96 -3.20
C LEU A 60 9.71 15.95 -2.40
N ARG A 61 10.71 15.45 -1.66
CA ARG A 61 11.53 16.27 -0.78
C ARG A 61 12.45 17.15 -1.62
N GLY A 62 12.31 18.46 -1.46
CA GLY A 62 13.09 19.44 -2.23
C GLY A 62 12.50 19.81 -3.58
N SER A 63 11.39 19.20 -4.03
CA SER A 63 10.71 19.55 -5.30
C SER A 63 9.85 20.81 -5.22
N ALA A 64 10.00 21.60 -4.15
CA ALA A 64 9.23 22.82 -3.88
C ALA A 64 10.01 24.07 -4.31
N ASP A 65 10.67 23.99 -5.46
CA ASP A 65 11.49 25.02 -6.09
C ASP A 65 10.77 25.72 -7.26
N ALA A 66 9.46 25.52 -7.39
CA ALA A 66 8.61 25.99 -8.50
C ALA A 66 8.38 27.53 -8.58
N GLY A 67 9.12 28.35 -7.84
CA GLY A 67 9.05 29.81 -7.95
C GLY A 67 7.71 30.44 -7.52
N LEU A 68 6.88 29.70 -6.77
CA LEU A 68 5.62 30.21 -6.23
C LEU A 68 5.88 31.27 -5.15
N SER A 69 5.12 32.37 -5.19
CA SER A 69 5.17 33.35 -4.12
C SER A 69 4.53 32.81 -2.84
N THR A 70 4.92 33.38 -1.70
CA THR A 70 4.33 33.03 -0.40
C THR A 70 2.80 33.16 -0.41
N GLU A 71 2.25 34.18 -1.06
CA GLU A 71 0.81 34.39 -1.18
C GLU A 71 0.12 33.26 -1.98
N GLN A 72 0.74 32.80 -3.07
CA GLN A 72 0.22 31.69 -3.87
C GLN A 72 0.19 30.38 -3.08
N ILE A 73 1.23 30.10 -2.30
CA ILE A 73 1.27 28.91 -1.43
C ILE A 73 0.19 29.00 -0.35
N LEU A 74 0.03 30.17 0.28
CA LEU A 74 -0.97 30.39 1.32
C LEU A 74 -2.41 30.27 0.78
N ALA A 75 -2.66 30.69 -0.47
CA ALA A 75 -3.95 30.55 -1.13
C ALA A 75 -4.32 29.09 -1.43
N LEU A 76 -3.33 28.22 -1.69
CA LEU A 76 -3.55 26.79 -2.00
C LEU A 76 -3.74 25.92 -0.76
N THR A 77 -3.23 26.36 0.41
CA THR A 77 -3.10 25.52 1.60
C THR A 77 -3.97 25.95 2.78
N ARG A 78 -4.65 27.10 2.68
CA ARG A 78 -5.70 27.46 3.63
C ARG A 78 -7.07 27.01 3.10
N PRO A 79 -7.91 26.42 3.97
CA PRO A 79 -9.31 26.18 3.66
C PRO A 79 -10.12 27.48 3.56
#